data_AF-A0A7E4VSQ3-F1
#
_entry.id   AF-A0A7E4VSQ3-F1
#
_cell.length_a   1.000
_cell.length_b   1.000
_cell.length_c   1.000
_cell.angle_alpha   90.00
_cell.angle_beta   90.00
_cell.angle_gamma   90.00
#
_symmetry.space_group_name_H-M   'P 1'
#
loop_
_entity.id
_entity.type
_entity.pdbx_description
1 polymer ?
#
loop_
_entity_poly.entity_id
_entity_poly.type
_entity_poly.pdbx_seq_one_letter_code
_entity_poly.pdbx_strand_id
1 'polypeptide(L)'
;MESFTGDERKFFIPSVQPNFTYNMMTLGVGHNVQAEVSIMKKYPTCLKYVAVDPSDEINEKLVTDVGGTFLQYAVGAESGIAPANLMGIL
;
A
#
# COMPACT_ATOMS: atom_id res chain seq x y z
N MET A 1 1.89 -14.67 12.18
CA MET A 1 2.36 -14.05 10.93
C MET A 1 1.42 -14.52 9.84
N GLU A 2 0.50 -13.65 9.41
CA GLU A 2 -0.45 -13.98 8.34
C GLU A 2 0.18 -13.55 7.01
N SER A 3 0.42 -14.50 6.10
CA SER A 3 0.86 -14.22 4.73
C SER A 3 -0.35 -14.25 3.81
N PHE A 4 -0.58 -13.18 3.06
CA PHE A 4 -1.59 -13.12 2.01
C PHE A 4 -0.91 -13.50 0.68
N THR A 5 -1.57 -14.32 -0.13
CA THR A 5 -1.02 -15.11 -1.26
C THR A 5 -0.17 -14.35 -2.28
N GLY A 6 0.93 -14.96 -2.75
CA GLY A 6 1.81 -14.45 -3.81
C GLY A 6 3.30 -14.53 -3.44
N ASP A 7 4.19 -14.14 -4.35
CA ASP A 7 5.59 -13.80 -4.06
C ASP A 7 5.70 -12.58 -3.13
N GLU A 8 4.64 -11.78 -3.06
CA GLU A 8 4.48 -10.66 -2.15
C GLU A 8 4.20 -11.12 -0.70
N ARG A 9 5.05 -10.69 0.26
CA ARG A 9 4.85 -10.93 1.69
C ARG A 9 4.49 -9.64 2.40
N LYS A 10 3.28 -9.56 2.96
CA LYS A 10 2.82 -8.47 3.81
C LYS A 10 2.90 -8.87 5.28
N PHE A 11 3.45 -7.98 6.12
CA PHE A 11 3.59 -8.22 7.56
C PHE A 11 2.68 -7.27 8.33
N PHE A 12 1.90 -7.82 9.25
CA PHE A 12 1.05 -7.04 10.16
C PHE A 12 1.51 -7.28 11.60
N ILE A 13 1.84 -6.19 12.30
CA ILE A 13 2.25 -6.22 13.70
C ILE A 13 1.18 -5.48 14.50
N PRO A 14 0.29 -6.18 15.23
CA PRO A 14 -0.74 -5.53 16.02
C PRO A 14 -0.14 -4.84 17.25
N SER A 15 -0.60 -3.62 17.53
CA SER A 15 -0.37 -2.95 18.82
C SER A 15 -1.15 -3.66 19.92
N VAL A 16 -0.57 -3.70 21.12
CA VAL A 16 -1.23 -4.23 22.34
C VAL A 16 -1.99 -3.15 23.11
N GLN A 17 -1.94 -1.89 22.65
CA GLN A 17 -2.60 -0.78 23.32
C GLN A 17 -4.08 -0.68 22.93
N PRO A 18 -5.00 -0.46 23.89
CA PRO A 18 -6.39 -0.18 23.57
C PRO A 18 -6.52 1.14 22.81
N ASN A 19 -7.50 1.24 21.91
CA ASN A 19 -7.80 2.44 21.10
C ASN A 19 -6.65 2.92 20.19
N PHE A 20 -5.73 2.03 19.82
CA PHE A 20 -4.65 2.37 18.91
C PHE A 20 -5.17 2.60 17.48
N THR A 21 -4.70 3.68 16.83
CA THR A 21 -4.92 3.91 15.40
C THR A 21 -3.74 3.36 14.61
N TYR A 22 -4.02 2.44 13.70
CA TYR A 22 -3.07 1.84 12.78
C TYR A 22 -2.95 2.69 11.50
N ASN A 23 -1.71 2.85 11.03
CA ASN A 23 -1.45 3.33 9.68
C ASN A 23 -0.93 2.14 8.87
N MET A 24 -1.65 1.78 7.81
CA MET A 24 -1.22 0.80 6.83
C MET A 24 -0.62 1.56 5.65
N MET A 25 0.64 1.25 5.33
CA MET A 25 1.36 1.88 4.24
C MET A 25 1.75 0.81 3.21
N THR A 26 1.33 0.98 1.96
CA THR A 26 1.76 0.15 0.83
C THR A 26 2.76 0.93 0.00
N LEU A 27 3.93 0.34 -0.26
CA LEU A 27 5.00 0.92 -1.08
C LEU A 27 5.12 0.11 -2.36
N GLY A 28 4.73 0.70 -3.49
CA GLY A 28 4.42 -0.03 -4.72
C GLY A 28 3.05 -0.70 -4.58
N VAL A 29 2.03 -0.13 -5.22
CA VAL A 29 0.66 -0.68 -5.22
C VAL A 29 0.59 -1.95 -6.07
N GLY A 30 1.37 -2.01 -7.15
CA GLY A 30 1.24 -3.06 -8.14
C GLY A 30 -0.15 -3.00 -8.79
N HIS A 31 -0.76 -4.17 -9.07
CA HIS A 31 -2.05 -4.24 -9.76
C HIS A 31 -3.20 -4.77 -8.90
N ASN A 32 -3.02 -4.90 -7.58
CA ASN A 32 -4.01 -5.52 -6.70
C ASN A 32 -3.95 -4.98 -5.26
N VAL A 33 -5.11 -4.69 -4.67
CA VAL A 33 -5.27 -4.20 -3.28
C VAL A 33 -6.09 -5.14 -2.37
N GLN A 34 -6.31 -6.40 -2.77
CA GLN A 34 -7.18 -7.33 -2.01
C GLN A 34 -6.68 -7.62 -0.58
N ALA A 35 -5.35 -7.61 -0.36
CA ALA A 35 -4.79 -7.83 0.97
C ALA A 35 -5.11 -6.64 1.89
N GLU A 36 -4.96 -5.42 1.39
CA GLU A 36 -5.30 -4.17 2.07
C GLU A 36 -6.77 -4.12 2.41
N VAL A 37 -7.65 -4.46 1.46
CA VAL A 37 -9.10 -4.57 1.71
C VAL A 37 -9.40 -5.57 2.82
N SER A 38 -8.69 -6.70 2.87
CA SER A 38 -8.88 -7.72 3.90
C SER A 38 -8.48 -7.20 5.29
N ILE A 39 -7.40 -6.43 5.39
CA ILE A 39 -6.96 -5.80 6.65
C ILE A 39 -7.92 -4.68 7.05
N MET A 40 -8.39 -3.85 6.12
CA MET A 40 -9.37 -2.79 6.37
C MET A 40 -10.68 -3.35 6.91
N LYS A 41 -11.15 -4.50 6.40
CA LYS A 41 -12.34 -5.19 6.96
C LYS A 41 -12.13 -5.70 8.39
N LYS A 42 -10.89 -6.06 8.76
CA LYS A 42 -10.53 -6.53 10.11
C LYS A 42 -10.41 -5.37 11.10
N TYR A 43 -10.05 -4.17 10.63
CA TYR A 43 -9.83 -2.97 11.45
C TYR A 43 -10.55 -1.72 10.91
N PRO A 44 -11.89 -1.74 10.77
CA PRO A 44 -12.63 -0.76 9.97
C PRO A 44 -12.64 0.66 10.54
N THR A 45 -12.48 0.83 11.85
CA THR A 45 -12.62 2.14 12.53
C THR A 45 -11.29 2.71 13.02
N CYS A 46 -10.23 1.92 13.02
CA CYS A 46 -8.94 2.30 13.59
C CYS A 46 -7.79 2.20 12.59
N LEU A 47 -8.07 2.00 11.30
CA LEU A 47 -7.04 1.88 10.26
C LEU A 47 -7.12 3.01 9.25
N LYS A 48 -5.99 3.66 8.98
CA LYS A 48 -5.81 4.57 7.85
C LYS A 48 -4.93 3.91 6.81
N TYR A 49 -5.40 3.86 5.56
CA TYR A 49 -4.66 3.27 4.45
C TYR A 49 -4.02 4.36 3.57
N VAL A 50 -2.70 4.30 3.42
CA VAL A 50 -1.91 5.13 2.51
C VAL A 50 -1.14 4.23 1.55
N ALA A 51 -1.13 4.57 0.28
CA ALA A 51 -0.40 3.85 -0.75
C ALA A 51 0.49 4.80 -1.55
N VAL A 52 1.68 4.33 -1.91
CA VAL A 52 2.71 5.14 -2.56
C VAL A 52 3.19 4.40 -3.80
N ASP A 53 3.00 4.97 -4.99
CA ASP A 53 3.46 4.39 -6.27
C ASP A 53 3.79 5.49 -7.29
N PRO A 54 4.86 5.37 -8.10
CA PRO A 54 5.14 6.35 -9.15
C PRO A 54 4.13 6.32 -10.31
N SER A 55 3.45 5.19 -10.55
CA SER A 55 2.50 5.00 -11.66
C SER A 55 1.09 5.28 -11.18
N ASP A 56 0.40 6.28 -11.74
CA ASP A 56 -0.90 6.78 -11.29
C ASP A 56 -2.10 6.20 -12.06
N GLU A 57 -1.99 6.01 -13.37
CA GLU A 57 -3.13 5.74 -14.28
C GLU A 57 -4.12 4.66 -13.79
N ILE A 58 -3.62 3.57 -13.21
CA ILE A 58 -4.45 2.47 -12.69
C ILE A 58 -4.47 2.45 -11.16
N ASN A 59 -3.35 2.81 -10.53
CA ASN A 59 -3.11 2.53 -9.11
C ASN A 59 -3.81 3.53 -8.21
N GLU A 60 -3.94 4.79 -8.64
CA GLU A 60 -4.72 5.78 -7.89
C GLU A 60 -6.15 5.28 -7.71
N LYS A 61 -6.79 4.89 -8.81
CA LYS A 61 -8.17 4.42 -8.79
C LYS A 61 -8.35 3.18 -7.90
N LEU A 62 -7.46 2.19 -8.02
CA LEU A 62 -7.50 0.98 -7.18
C LEU A 62 -7.47 1.31 -5.69
N VAL A 63 -6.65 2.28 -5.29
CA VAL A 63 -6.48 2.68 -3.90
C VAL A 63 -7.66 3.53 -3.43
N THR A 64 -8.12 4.49 -4.22
CA THR A 64 -9.23 5.38 -3.83
C THR A 64 -10.56 4.64 -3.78
N ASP A 65 -10.80 3.66 -4.68
CA ASP A 65 -12.04 2.88 -4.72
C ASP A 65 -12.25 2.06 -3.44
N VAL A 66 -11.17 1.74 -2.71
CA VAL A 66 -11.22 1.03 -1.42
C VAL A 66 -11.15 1.97 -0.21
N GLY A 67 -11.11 3.28 -0.42
CA GLY A 67 -11.06 4.30 0.63
C GLY A 67 -9.65 4.63 1.15
N GLY A 68 -8.61 4.29 0.38
CA GLY A 68 -7.22 4.65 0.69
C GLY A 68 -6.83 6.03 0.17
N THR A 69 -5.66 6.52 0.63
CA THR A 69 -5.01 7.72 0.10
C THR A 69 -3.86 7.32 -0.81
N PHE A 70 -3.85 7.79 -2.05
CA PHE A 70 -2.77 7.55 -3.01
C PHE A 70 -1.77 8.72 -3.02
N LEU A 71 -0.48 8.41 -3.06
CA LEU A 71 0.60 9.38 -3.17
C LEU A 71 1.50 8.98 -4.35
N GLN A 72 1.60 9.84 -5.36
CA GLN A 72 2.39 9.56 -6.56
C GLN A 72 3.89 9.81 -6.34
N TYR A 73 4.55 8.87 -5.67
CA TYR A 73 5.99 8.93 -5.41
C TYR A 73 6.64 7.55 -5.51
N ALA A 74 7.92 7.52 -5.88
CA ALA A 74 8.77 6.36 -5.67
C ALA A 74 9.41 6.45 -4.27
N VAL A 75 9.50 5.32 -3.56
CA VAL A 75 10.23 5.25 -2.29
C VAL A 75 11.61 4.66 -2.52
N GLY A 76 12.63 5.42 -2.14
CA GLY A 76 14.04 5.04 -2.26
C GLY A 76 14.84 5.41 -1.00
N ALA A 77 16.13 5.06 -1.00
CA ALA A 77 17.03 5.34 0.13
C ALA A 77 17.28 6.84 0.35
N GLU A 78 17.23 7.63 -0.72
CA GLU A 78 17.44 9.08 -0.70
C GLU A 78 16.28 9.79 -1.41
N SER A 79 16.07 11.06 -1.04
CA SER A 79 15.11 11.92 -1.73
C SER A 79 15.76 12.56 -2.96
N GLY A 80 15.07 12.52 -4.10
CA GLY A 80 15.54 13.14 -5.33
C GLY A 80 14.62 12.87 -6.50
N ILE A 81 14.88 13.51 -7.63
CA ILE A 81 14.25 13.21 -8.91
C ILE A 81 15.29 12.48 -9.76
N ALA A 82 14.97 11.26 -10.16
CA ALA A 82 15.82 10.46 -11.03
C ALA A 82 14.97 9.83 -12.14
N PRO A 83 15.53 9.61 -13.34
CA PRO A 83 14.87 8.81 -14.36
C PRO A 83 14.60 7.40 -13.81
N ALA A 84 13.34 6.98 -13.86
CA ALA A 84 12.97 5.62 -13.52
C ALA A 84 13.15 4.74 -14.77
N ASN A 85 13.94 3.67 -14.67
CA ASN A 85 13.95 2.62 -15.68
C ASN A 85 12.76 1.69 -15.43
N LEU A 86 11.63 1.96 -16.09
CA LEU A 86 10.56 0.96 -16.20
C LEU A 86 10.99 -0.10 -17.23
N MET A 87 11.34 -1.30 -16.77
CA MET A 87 11.52 -2.44 -17.68
C MET A 87 10.15 -3.01 -18.08
N GLY A 88 9.52 -2.39 -19.07
CA GLY A 88 8.39 -2.95 -19.82
C GLY A 88 8.89 -3.56 -21.12
N ILE A 89 8.61 -4.84 -21.36
CA ILE A 89 8.89 -5.52 -22.64
C ILE A 89 7.96 -4.93 -23.70
N LEU A 90 8.55 -4.41 -24.79
CA LEU A 90 7.86 -3.98 -26.02
C LEU A 90 7.29 -5.19 -26.79
#